data_AF-A0A078B0Q5-F1
#
_entry.id   AF-A0A078B0Q5-F1
#
_cell.length_a   1.000
_cell.length_b   1.000
_cell.length_c   1.000
_cell.angle_alpha   90.00
_cell.angle_beta   90.00
_cell.angle_gamma   90.00
#
_symmetry.space_group_name_H-M   'P 1'
#
loop_
_entity.id
_entity.type
_entity.pdbx_description
1 polymer ?
#
loop_
_entity_poly.entity_id
_entity_poly.type
_entity_poly.pdbx_seq_one_letter_code
_entity_poly.pdbx_strand_id
1 'polypeptide(L)'
;MSDLVGEAKFLKFHYTTEESLLDKDILKNKSWDKFEYKVKSLFLLPLGFQCWQISLINNVEKAELYRKVRHFKVLTLLGALSIGIYEKIKLERYWVYLNRFYPEPTQLQKSLYRDAMMFKELNYQEKSLEDRQKLDSDTVKIYEQMYRLPPQLYPDPEDDPNPASVKSHYT
;
A
#
# COMPACT_ATOMS: atom_id res chain seq x y z
N MET A 1 -3.62 -0.62 27.92
CA MET A 1 -3.36 0.69 27.27
C MET A 1 -1.92 0.87 26.80
N SER A 2 -0.92 0.12 27.30
CA SER A 2 0.47 0.20 26.83
C SER A 2 0.67 -0.25 25.38
N ASP A 3 -0.09 -1.24 24.91
CA ASP A 3 0.01 -1.75 23.53
C ASP A 3 -0.39 -0.70 22.48
N LEU A 4 -1.41 0.13 22.79
CA LEU A 4 -1.86 1.21 21.92
C LEU A 4 -0.81 2.32 21.75
N VAL A 5 0.00 2.57 22.78
CA VAL A 5 1.10 3.56 22.72
C VAL A 5 2.24 3.04 21.86
N GLY A 6 2.51 1.73 21.91
CA GLY A 6 3.46 1.06 21.02
C GLY A 6 3.01 1.12 19.55
N GLU A 7 1.76 0.77 19.28
CA GLU A 7 1.17 0.83 17.95
C GLU A 7 1.12 2.26 17.39
N ALA A 8 0.77 3.27 18.21
CA ALA A 8 0.74 4.66 17.78
C ALA A 8 2.13 5.21 17.43
N LYS A 9 3.16 4.89 18.23
CA LYS A 9 4.55 5.27 17.92
C LYS A 9 5.05 4.56 16.65
N PHE A 10 4.67 3.30 16.48
CA PHE A 10 5.01 2.52 15.30
C PHE A 10 4.35 3.05 14.03
N LEU A 11 3.05 3.36 14.08
CA LEU A 11 2.30 3.99 12.99
C LEU A 11 2.90 5.34 12.62
N LYS A 12 3.22 6.17 13.62
CA LYS A 12 3.88 7.46 13.38
C LYS A 12 5.23 7.26 12.68
N PHE A 13 6.07 6.35 13.16
CA PHE A 13 7.34 6.03 12.51
C PHE A 13 7.13 5.60 11.06
N HIS A 14 6.19 4.68 10.81
CA HIS A 14 5.88 4.20 9.46
C HIS A 14 5.42 5.31 8.53
N TYR A 15 4.45 6.15 8.91
CA TYR A 15 4.00 7.25 8.05
C TYR A 15 5.04 8.36 7.87
N THR A 16 6.07 8.42 8.73
CA THR A 16 7.17 9.39 8.60
C THR A 16 8.39 8.86 7.86
N THR A 17 8.53 7.54 7.68
CA THR A 17 9.67 6.98 6.96
C THR A 17 9.45 7.05 5.46
N GLU A 18 10.48 7.45 4.71
CA GLU A 18 10.47 7.49 3.24
C GLU A 18 10.11 6.13 2.62
N GLU A 19 10.34 5.02 3.33
CA GLU A 19 9.98 3.67 2.89
C GLU A 19 8.46 3.45 2.81
N SER A 20 7.64 4.22 3.53
CA SER A 20 6.17 4.10 3.45
C SER A 20 5.56 4.70 2.19
N LEU A 21 6.31 5.59 1.52
CA LEU A 21 5.92 6.15 0.23
C LEU A 21 6.29 5.21 -0.93
N LEU A 22 7.10 4.18 -0.67
CA LEU A 22 7.50 3.22 -1.68
C LEU A 22 6.41 2.17 -1.88
N ASP A 23 6.17 1.86 -3.15
CA ASP A 23 5.23 0.82 -3.54
C ASP A 23 5.65 -0.54 -2.95
N LYS A 24 4.64 -1.33 -2.58
CA LYS A 24 4.77 -2.67 -2.01
C LYS A 24 5.67 -3.56 -2.87
N ASP A 25 5.51 -3.47 -4.18
CA ASP A 25 6.28 -4.28 -5.13
C ASP A 25 7.76 -3.87 -5.16
N ILE A 26 8.05 -2.57 -5.01
CA ILE A 26 9.43 -2.06 -4.90
C ILE A 26 10.09 -2.59 -3.62
N LEU A 27 9.37 -2.59 -2.49
CA LEU A 27 9.87 -3.11 -1.22
C LEU A 27 10.13 -4.62 -1.28
N LYS A 28 9.23 -5.38 -1.91
CA LYS A 28 9.43 -6.82 -2.15
C LYS A 28 10.65 -7.08 -3.03
N ASN A 29 10.80 -6.36 -4.14
CA ASN A 29 11.95 -6.50 -5.04
C ASN A 29 13.26 -6.17 -4.30
N LYS A 30 13.33 -5.05 -3.58
CA LYS A 30 14.51 -4.70 -2.76
C LYS A 30 14.86 -5.78 -1.74
N SER A 31 13.86 -6.38 -1.11
CA SER A 31 14.08 -7.47 -0.14
C SER A 31 14.55 -8.76 -0.81
N TRP A 32 14.05 -9.05 -2.02
CA TRP A 32 14.49 -10.17 -2.84
C TRP A 32 15.95 -10.00 -3.27
N ASP A 33 16.32 -8.82 -3.76
CA ASP A 33 17.70 -8.51 -4.18
C ASP A 33 18.69 -8.68 -3.03
N LYS A 34 18.32 -8.24 -1.82
CA LYS A 34 19.11 -8.45 -0.60
C LYS A 34 19.26 -9.93 -0.26
N PHE A 35 18.18 -10.71 -0.37
CA PHE A 35 18.22 -12.16 -0.15
C PHE A 35 19.13 -12.84 -1.19
N GLU A 36 18.96 -12.51 -2.47
CA GLU A 36 19.75 -13.06 -3.57
C GLU A 36 21.23 -12.79 -3.38
N TYR A 37 21.61 -11.55 -3.05
CA TYR A 37 22.99 -11.18 -2.79
C TYR A 37 23.59 -11.98 -1.63
N LYS A 38 22.86 -12.11 -0.51
CA LYS A 38 23.30 -12.92 0.64
C LYS A 38 23.49 -14.38 0.27
N VAL A 39 22.51 -14.99 -0.41
CA VAL A 39 22.59 -16.40 -0.82
C VAL A 39 23.77 -16.61 -1.76
N LYS A 40 23.94 -15.76 -2.78
CA LYS A 40 25.10 -15.81 -3.69
C LYS A 40 26.42 -15.75 -2.92
N SER A 41 26.53 -14.85 -1.94
CA SER A 41 27.73 -14.71 -1.13
C SER A 41 28.06 -15.96 -0.30
N LEU A 42 27.02 -16.67 0.21
CA LEU A 42 27.20 -17.91 0.95
C LEU A 42 27.76 -19.03 0.06
N PHE A 43 27.36 -19.08 -1.21
CA PHE A 43 27.82 -20.09 -2.16
C PHE A 43 29.23 -19.84 -2.72
N LEU A 44 29.84 -18.68 -2.50
CA LEU A 44 31.23 -18.44 -2.86
C LEU A 44 32.20 -19.34 -2.09
N LEU A 45 31.86 -19.67 -0.83
CA LEU A 45 32.68 -20.51 0.04
C LEU A 45 32.85 -21.95 -0.48
N PRO A 46 31.77 -22.72 -0.76
CA PRO A 46 31.90 -24.04 -1.37
C PRO A 46 32.46 -23.99 -2.80
N LEU A 47 32.28 -22.88 -3.53
CA LEU A 47 32.90 -22.68 -4.84
C LEU A 47 34.42 -22.52 -4.73
N GLY A 48 34.91 -21.77 -3.75
CA GLY A 48 36.34 -21.67 -3.44
C GLY A 48 36.95 -23.04 -3.11
N PHE A 49 36.26 -23.85 -2.30
CA PHE A 49 36.69 -25.23 -2.04
C PHE A 49 36.66 -26.12 -3.29
N GLN A 50 35.70 -25.91 -4.20
CA GLN A 50 35.68 -26.62 -5.48
C GLN A 50 36.89 -26.27 -6.35
N CYS A 51 37.24 -24.98 -6.46
CA CYS A 51 38.45 -24.55 -7.18
C CYS A 51 39.72 -25.12 -6.55
N TRP A 52 39.81 -25.12 -5.22
CA TRP A 52 40.93 -25.73 -4.51
C TRP A 52 41.01 -27.24 -4.74
N GLN A 53 39.88 -27.95 -4.71
CA GLN A 53 39.82 -29.37 -5.00
C GLN A 53 40.33 -29.67 -6.42
N ILE A 54 39.96 -28.85 -7.42
CA ILE A 54 40.43 -28.99 -8.81
C ILE A 54 41.95 -28.78 -8.90
N SER A 55 42.50 -27.79 -8.20
CA SER A 55 43.94 -27.54 -8.16
C SER A 55 44.76 -28.69 -7.58
N LEU A 56 44.15 -29.58 -6.80
CA LEU A 56 44.80 -30.74 -6.19
C LEU A 56 44.70 -32.02 -7.04
N ILE A 57 43.97 -31.98 -8.15
CA ILE A 57 43.83 -33.13 -9.06
C ILE A 57 45.20 -33.50 -9.63
N ASN A 58 45.43 -34.81 -9.81
CA ASN A 58 46.65 -35.39 -10.38
C ASN A 58 47.95 -35.32 -9.54
N ASN A 59 47.88 -34.79 -8.31
CA ASN A 59 49.01 -34.79 -7.38
C ASN A 59 48.87 -35.92 -6.36
N VAL A 60 49.54 -37.05 -6.60
CA VAL A 60 49.46 -38.25 -5.73
C VAL A 60 49.91 -37.94 -4.30
N GLU A 61 50.95 -37.12 -4.14
CA GLU A 61 51.47 -36.67 -2.83
C GLU A 61 50.42 -35.91 -1.99
N LYS A 62 49.43 -35.29 -2.65
CA LYS A 62 48.38 -34.48 -2.00
C LYS A 62 47.04 -35.20 -1.90
N ALA A 63 47.01 -36.52 -2.10
CA ALA A 63 45.77 -37.31 -2.09
C ALA A 63 45.00 -37.22 -0.75
N GLU A 64 45.71 -37.17 0.38
CA GLU A 64 45.06 -37.01 1.69
C GLU A 64 44.41 -35.63 1.83
N LEU A 65 45.10 -34.57 1.38
CA LEU A 65 44.58 -33.22 1.37
C LEU A 65 43.32 -33.09 0.50
N TYR A 66 43.33 -33.71 -0.69
CA TYR A 66 42.17 -33.77 -1.57
C TYR A 66 40.94 -34.37 -0.88
N ARG A 67 41.12 -35.47 -0.12
CA ARG A 67 40.03 -36.07 0.66
C ARG A 67 39.51 -35.11 1.73
N LYS A 68 40.38 -34.42 2.46
CA LYS A 68 39.96 -33.42 3.48
C LYS A 68 39.18 -32.26 2.84
N VAL A 69 39.69 -31.68 1.76
CA VAL A 69 39.02 -30.59 1.01
C VAL A 69 37.64 -31.03 0.51
N ARG A 70 37.50 -32.27 0.04
CA ARG A 70 36.19 -32.81 -0.36
C ARG A 70 35.17 -32.83 0.79
N HIS A 71 35.58 -33.23 2.00
CA HIS A 71 34.69 -33.23 3.16
C HIS A 71 34.31 -31.80 3.57
N PHE A 72 35.27 -30.88 3.60
CA PHE A 72 35.00 -29.46 3.89
C PHE A 72 34.07 -28.82 2.86
N LYS A 73 34.23 -29.15 1.57
CA LYS A 73 33.32 -28.71 0.51
C LYS A 73 31.88 -29.16 0.77
N VAL A 74 31.68 -30.43 1.13
CA VAL A 74 30.33 -30.95 1.41
C VAL A 74 29.74 -30.29 2.66
N LEU A 75 30.53 -30.15 3.72
CA LEU A 75 30.09 -29.52 4.96
C LEU A 75 29.71 -28.05 4.75
N THR A 76 30.53 -27.29 4.04
CA THR A 76 30.26 -25.88 3.72
C THR A 76 29.07 -25.71 2.79
N LEU A 77 28.84 -26.65 1.87
CA LEU A 77 27.65 -26.66 1.02
C LEU A 77 26.38 -26.92 1.83
N LEU A 78 26.40 -27.90 2.75
CA LEU A 78 25.28 -28.15 3.67
C LEU A 78 25.02 -26.95 4.60
N GLY A 79 26.07 -26.30 5.09
CA GLY A 79 25.97 -25.08 5.88
C GLY A 79 25.40 -23.90 5.08
N ALA A 80 25.82 -23.71 3.83
CA ALA A 80 25.28 -22.67 2.96
C ALA A 80 23.79 -22.92 2.65
N LEU A 81 23.39 -24.18 2.44
CA LEU A 81 21.99 -24.55 2.24
C LEU A 81 21.13 -24.28 3.48
N SER A 82 21.61 -24.67 4.67
CA SER A 82 20.85 -24.46 5.91
C SER A 82 20.64 -22.97 6.21
N ILE A 83 21.68 -22.14 6.05
CA ILE A 83 21.59 -20.69 6.19
C ILE A 83 20.71 -20.08 5.09
N GLY A 84 20.80 -20.57 3.86
CA GLY A 84 19.95 -20.14 2.75
C GLY A 84 18.46 -20.39 3.01
N ILE A 85 18.12 -21.56 3.54
CA ILE A 85 16.74 -21.89 3.95
C ILE A 85 16.28 -20.95 5.09
N TYR A 86 17.15 -20.70 6.08
CA TYR A 86 16.84 -19.78 7.17
C TYR A 86 16.53 -18.36 6.67
N GLU A 87 17.37 -17.80 5.79
CA GLU A 87 17.13 -16.48 5.20
C GLU A 87 15.87 -16.47 4.31
N LYS A 88 15.54 -17.58 3.63
CA LYS A 88 14.29 -17.70 2.86
C LYS A 88 13.06 -17.62 3.76
N ILE A 89 13.03 -18.36 4.87
CA ILE A 89 11.92 -18.32 5.84
C ILE A 89 11.77 -16.90 6.41
N LYS A 90 12.89 -16.22 6.69
CA LYS A 90 12.88 -14.83 7.15
C LYS A 90 12.29 -13.88 6.11
N LEU A 91 12.63 -14.05 4.83
CA LEU A 91 12.07 -13.28 3.72
C LEU A 91 10.56 -13.51 3.59
N GLU A 92 10.10 -14.76 3.64
CA GLU A 92 8.68 -15.10 3.55
C GLU A 92 7.87 -14.44 4.68
N ARG A 93 8.38 -14.47 5.91
CA ARG A 93 7.75 -13.76 7.05
C ARG A 93 7.67 -12.26 6.79
N TYR A 94 8.71 -11.66 6.22
CA TYR A 94 8.72 -10.24 5.86
C TYR A 94 7.72 -9.93 4.73
N TRP A 95 7.57 -10.80 3.74
CA TRP A 95 6.57 -10.62 2.68
C TRP A 95 5.14 -10.77 3.17
N VAL A 96 4.88 -11.72 4.07
CA VAL A 96 3.58 -11.85 4.75
C VAL A 96 3.27 -10.59 5.54
N TYR A 97 4.27 -10.05 6.24
CA TYR A 97 4.15 -8.76 6.90
C TYR A 97 3.78 -7.64 5.91
N LEU A 98 4.53 -7.47 4.81
CA LEU A 98 4.22 -6.46 3.80
C LEU A 98 2.82 -6.63 3.19
N ASN A 99 2.38 -7.86 2.94
CA ASN A 99 1.04 -8.14 2.42
C ASN A 99 -0.07 -7.76 3.42
N ARG A 100 0.17 -7.84 4.72
CA ARG A 100 -0.78 -7.44 5.75
C ARG A 100 -0.90 -5.92 5.88
N PHE A 101 0.20 -5.20 5.73
CA PHE A 101 0.23 -3.73 5.83
C PHE A 101 -0.23 -3.04 4.54
N TYR A 102 0.10 -3.62 3.38
CA TYR A 102 -0.33 -3.15 2.07
C TYR A 102 -1.17 -4.25 1.40
N PRO A 103 -2.41 -4.46 1.86
CA PRO A 103 -3.32 -5.38 1.18
C PRO A 103 -3.49 -4.90 -0.26
N GLU A 104 -3.45 -5.83 -1.21
CA GLU A 104 -3.86 -5.47 -2.57
C GLU A 104 -5.32 -5.04 -2.51
N PRO A 105 -5.70 -3.97 -3.24
CA PRO A 105 -7.09 -3.55 -3.24
C PRO A 105 -7.92 -4.72 -3.71
N THR A 106 -8.95 -5.05 -2.93
CA THR A 106 -9.86 -6.16 -3.26
C THR A 106 -10.45 -5.92 -4.64
N GLN A 107 -10.90 -6.98 -5.33
CA GLN A 107 -11.54 -6.81 -6.64
C GLN A 107 -12.70 -5.79 -6.59
N LEU A 108 -13.42 -5.76 -5.46
CA LEU A 108 -14.46 -4.78 -5.18
C LEU A 108 -13.93 -3.35 -5.03
N GLN A 109 -12.81 -3.14 -4.34
CA GLN A 109 -12.20 -1.81 -4.23
C GLN A 109 -11.65 -1.34 -5.58
N LYS A 110 -11.09 -2.25 -6.38
CA LYS A 110 -10.64 -1.97 -7.75
C LYS A 110 -11.82 -1.58 -8.64
N SER A 111 -12.95 -2.28 -8.56
CA SER A 111 -14.15 -1.94 -9.32
C SER A 111 -14.74 -0.61 -8.88
N LEU A 112 -14.87 -0.37 -7.56
CA LEU A 112 -15.36 0.90 -7.02
C LEU A 112 -14.47 2.09 -7.41
N TYR A 113 -13.15 1.93 -7.39
CA TYR A 113 -12.24 2.98 -7.85
C TYR A 113 -12.40 3.27 -9.33
N ARG A 114 -12.53 2.23 -10.16
CA ARG A 114 -12.78 2.36 -11.60
C ARG A 114 -14.11 3.07 -11.86
N ASP A 115 -15.17 2.67 -11.16
CA ASP A 115 -16.49 3.27 -11.27
C ASP A 115 -16.45 4.73 -10.84
N ALA A 116 -15.80 5.04 -9.71
CA ALA A 116 -15.61 6.42 -9.24
C ALA A 116 -14.84 7.30 -10.25
N MET A 117 -13.82 6.74 -10.90
CA MET A 117 -13.11 7.42 -11.99
C MET A 117 -14.02 7.67 -13.20
N MET A 118 -14.80 6.67 -13.63
CA MET A 118 -15.79 6.86 -14.72
C MET A 118 -16.84 7.91 -14.35
N PHE A 119 -17.35 7.92 -13.12
CA PHE A 119 -18.28 8.95 -12.65
C PHE A 119 -17.65 10.34 -12.64
N LYS A 120 -16.38 10.45 -12.23
CA LYS A 120 -15.65 11.71 -12.30
C LYS A 120 -15.54 12.18 -13.75
N GLU A 121 -15.12 11.31 -14.67
CA GLU A 121 -15.01 11.64 -16.09
C GLU A 121 -16.36 12.06 -16.69
N LEU A 122 -17.45 11.35 -16.37
CA LEU A 122 -18.81 11.70 -16.81
C LEU A 122 -19.29 13.04 -16.24
N ASN A 123 -19.01 13.34 -14.97
CA ASN A 123 -19.39 14.61 -14.35
C ASN A 123 -18.54 15.79 -14.82
N TYR A 124 -17.32 15.55 -15.30
CA TYR A 124 -16.44 16.57 -15.89
C TYR A 124 -16.65 16.77 -17.39
N GLN A 125 -17.49 15.97 -18.05
CA GLN A 125 -17.99 16.35 -19.36
C GLN A 125 -18.85 17.61 -19.19
N GLU A 126 -18.32 18.75 -19.63
CA GLU A 126 -19.11 19.98 -19.69
C GLU A 126 -20.38 19.69 -20.49
N LYS A 127 -21.53 19.70 -19.80
CA LYS A 127 -22.83 19.74 -20.47
C LYS A 127 -22.75 20.81 -21.55
N SER A 128 -23.11 20.45 -22.78
CA SER A 128 -23.12 21.38 -23.91
C SER A 128 -23.93 22.63 -23.54
N LEU A 129 -23.60 23.79 -24.13
CA LEU A 129 -24.33 25.04 -23.84
C LEU A 129 -25.85 24.90 -24.06
N GLU A 130 -26.26 24.02 -24.98
CA GLU A 130 -27.67 23.70 -25.25
C GLU A 130 -28.33 22.90 -24.12
N ASP A 131 -27.62 21.97 -23.49
CA ASP A 131 -28.12 21.18 -22.35
C ASP A 131 -28.18 22.00 -21.05
N ARG A 132 -27.36 23.05 -20.93
CA ARG A 132 -27.44 24.01 -19.80
C ARG A 132 -28.65 24.95 -19.93
N GLN A 133 -29.17 25.17 -21.14
CA GLN A 133 -30.32 26.05 -21.40
C GLN A 133 -31.68 25.36 -21.22
N LYS A 134 -31.73 24.02 -21.34
CA LYS A 134 -32.94 23.25 -21.03
C LYS A 134 -33.07 23.07 -19.52
N LEU A 135 -33.67 24.06 -18.85
CA LEU A 135 -34.18 23.85 -17.50
C LEU A 135 -35.23 22.73 -17.53
N ASP A 136 -35.06 21.76 -16.63
CA ASP A 136 -36.03 20.69 -16.45
C ASP A 136 -37.40 21.28 -16.09
N SER A 137 -38.47 20.76 -16.69
CA SER A 137 -39.80 21.38 -16.64
C SER A 137 -40.34 21.50 -15.21
N ASP A 138 -39.92 20.60 -14.32
CA ASP A 138 -40.30 20.64 -12.91
C ASP A 138 -39.52 21.71 -12.13
N THR A 139 -38.29 22.00 -12.55
CA THR A 139 -37.50 23.11 -11.97
C THR A 139 -38.13 24.45 -12.35
N VAL A 140 -38.63 24.60 -13.58
CA VAL A 140 -39.35 25.80 -14.04
C VAL A 140 -40.61 26.03 -13.21
N LYS A 141 -41.39 24.98 -12.93
CA LYS A 141 -42.59 25.08 -12.08
C LYS A 141 -42.26 25.53 -10.65
N ILE A 142 -41.16 25.05 -10.07
CA ILE A 142 -40.71 25.47 -8.73
C ILE A 142 -40.32 26.95 -8.74
N TYR A 143 -39.58 27.41 -9.74
CA TYR A 143 -39.25 28.83 -9.86
C TYR A 143 -40.49 29.69 -10.06
N GLU A 144 -41.43 29.27 -10.90
CA GLU A 144 -42.70 29.98 -11.05
C GLU A 144 -43.49 30.06 -9.73
N GLN A 145 -43.50 28.98 -8.94
CA GLN A 145 -44.13 28.99 -7.62
C GLN A 145 -43.44 29.97 -6.66
N MET A 146 -42.11 30.06 -6.69
CA MET A 146 -41.37 31.00 -5.85
C MET A 146 -41.69 32.46 -6.19
N TYR A 147 -41.81 32.82 -7.47
CA TYR A 147 -42.13 34.19 -7.90
C TYR A 147 -43.63 34.55 -7.82
N ARG A 148 -44.50 33.58 -7.56
CA ARG A 148 -45.94 33.81 -7.30
C ARG A 148 -46.26 33.99 -5.82
N LEU A 149 -45.29 33.77 -4.93
CA LEU A 149 -45.48 34.08 -3.53
C LEU A 149 -45.58 35.60 -3.37
N PRO A 150 -46.64 36.13 -2.75
CA PRO A 150 -46.66 37.54 -2.40
C PRO A 150 -45.46 37.86 -1.50
N PRO A 151 -44.92 39.09 -1.54
CA PRO A 151 -43.86 39.49 -0.62
C PRO A 151 -44.26 39.10 0.80
N GLN A 152 -43.36 38.44 1.52
CA GLN A 152 -43.60 38.07 2.92
C GLN A 152 -43.89 39.36 3.69
N LEU A 153 -45.16 39.58 4.00
CA LEU A 153 -45.57 40.56 4.99
C LEU A 153 -45.19 39.94 6.32
N TYR A 154 -44.03 40.34 6.85
CA TYR A 154 -43.73 40.06 8.24
C TYR A 154 -44.83 40.73 9.07
N PRO A 155 -45.58 39.99 9.91
CA PRO A 155 -46.45 40.64 10.86
C PRO A 155 -45.59 41.54 11.75
N ASP A 156 -46.07 42.75 12.03
CA ASP A 156 -45.42 43.60 13.02
C ASP A 156 -45.35 42.80 14.33
N PRO A 157 -44.22 42.85 15.06
CA PRO A 157 -43.99 41.99 16.22
C PRO A 157 -45.00 42.18 17.36
N GLU A 158 -45.87 43.18 17.28
CA GLU A 158 -46.96 43.41 18.23
C GLU A 158 -48.25 42.63 17.90
N ASP A 159 -48.41 42.11 16.68
CA ASP A 159 -49.63 41.43 16.22
C ASP A 159 -49.52 39.89 16.19
N ASP A 160 -48.38 39.30 16.58
CA ASP A 160 -48.20 37.84 16.65
C ASP A 160 -48.63 37.27 18.02
N PRO A 161 -49.71 36.47 18.10
CA PRO A 161 -50.18 35.88 19.36
C PRO A 161 -49.28 34.76 19.89
N ASN A 162 -48.19 34.38 19.20
CA ASN A 162 -47.29 33.31 19.63
C ASN A 162 -45.80 33.75 19.65
N PRO A 163 -45.31 34.35 20.75
CA PRO A 163 -43.97 34.95 20.84
C PRO A 163 -42.80 33.94 20.82
N ALA A 164 -43.07 32.62 20.76
CA ALA A 164 -42.04 31.60 20.88
C ALA A 164 -41.38 31.18 19.55
N SER A 165 -41.82 31.68 18.39
CA SER A 165 -41.28 31.24 17.09
C SER A 165 -40.13 32.08 16.54
N VAL A 166 -39.84 33.25 17.14
CA VAL A 166 -38.73 34.11 16.73
C VAL A 166 -37.41 33.59 17.32
N LYS A 167 -36.81 32.59 16.67
CA LYS A 167 -35.37 32.36 16.84
C LYS A 167 -34.63 33.50 16.13
N SER A 168 -33.90 34.29 16.91
CA SER A 168 -32.98 35.31 16.42
C SER A 168 -31.98 34.70 15.45
N HIS A 169 -32.10 35.01 14.16
CA HIS A 169 -31.18 34.57 13.12
C HIS A 169 -29.83 35.33 13.11
N TYR A 170 -29.47 36.00 14.21
CA TYR A 170 -28.17 36.64 14.40
C TYR A 170 -27.62 36.33 15.80
N THR A 171 -26.91 35.21 15.90
CA THR A 171 -25.79 34.96 16.82
C THR A 171 -24.93 33.86 16.23
#